data_AF-A0A841C1P6-F1
#
_entry.id   AF-A0A841C1P6-F1
#
_cell.length_a   1.000
_cell.length_b   1.000
_cell.length_c   1.000
_cell.angle_alpha   90.00
_cell.angle_beta   90.00
_cell.angle_gamma   90.00
#
_symmetry.space_group_name_H-M   'P 1'
#
loop_
_entity.id
_entity.type
_entity.pdbx_description
1 polymer ?
#
loop_
_entity_poly.entity_id
_entity_poly.type
_entity_poly.pdbx_seq_one_letter_code
_entity_poly.pdbx_strand_id
1 'polypeptide(L)'
;MGIDVQLRRSLRLRDSGEEELVAEVGDGAAVFAHLLMRAQGGGKTPILDRAYPYSDMIVVAADFPGLLGELAELRGLTTGADELGFIQRLEELTDRGLQQDGLELHFLGD
;
A
#
# COMPACT_ATOMS: atom_id res chain seq x y z
N MET A 1 0.64 -15.65 3.98
CA MET A 1 -0.10 -14.88 2.97
C MET A 1 0.39 -13.46 3.13
N GLY A 2 1.05 -12.94 2.10
CA GLY A 2 1.59 -11.58 2.08
C GLY A 2 0.54 -10.59 1.55
N ILE A 3 0.88 -9.31 1.60
CA ILE A 3 0.10 -8.26 0.92
C ILE A 3 1.00 -7.56 -0.10
N ASP A 4 0.81 -7.87 -1.37
CA ASP A 4 1.51 -7.20 -2.46
C ASP A 4 0.86 -5.84 -2.73
N VAL A 5 1.67 -4.82 -3.01
CA VAL A 5 1.16 -3.48 -3.33
C VAL A 5 1.54 -3.09 -4.73
N GLN A 6 0.54 -2.88 -5.57
CA GLN A 6 0.70 -2.55 -6.97
C GLN A 6 0.24 -1.12 -7.25
N LEU A 7 1.09 -0.33 -7.87
CA LEU A 7 0.71 0.94 -8.46
C LEU A 7 0.18 0.67 -9.87
N ARG A 8 -1.10 0.95 -10.08
CA ARG A 8 -1.77 0.74 -11.37
C ARG A 8 -2.27 2.06 -11.91
N ARG A 9 -2.27 2.19 -13.24
CA ARG A 9 -2.93 3.29 -13.94
C ARG A 9 -4.31 2.85 -14.37
N SER A 10 -5.32 3.60 -13.92
CA SER A 10 -6.71 3.37 -14.34
C SER A 10 -6.90 4.01 -15.72
N LEU A 11 -6.94 3.19 -16.79
CA LEU A 11 -7.25 3.67 -18.14
C LEU A 11 -8.77 3.80 -18.29
N ARG A 12 -9.40 4.72 -17.55
CA ARG A 12 -10.85 5.01 -17.66
C ARG A 12 -11.16 5.79 -18.94
N LEU A 13 -10.81 5.23 -20.09
CA LEU A 13 -11.17 5.73 -21.41
C LEU A 13 -11.66 4.53 -22.23
N ARG A 14 -12.98 4.29 -22.13
CA ARG A 14 -13.85 3.39 -22.94
C ARG A 14 -13.95 1.94 -22.46
N ASP A 15 -15.10 1.60 -21.84
CA ASP A 15 -15.84 0.31 -21.75
C ASP A 15 -15.10 -1.04 -21.55
N SER A 16 -13.79 -1.05 -21.43
CA SER A 16 -12.96 -2.17 -21.04
C SER A 16 -11.98 -1.63 -20.01
N GLY A 17 -12.24 -1.88 -18.72
CA GLY A 17 -11.42 -1.41 -17.60
C GLY A 17 -10.04 -2.06 -17.61
N GLU A 18 -9.20 -1.67 -18.55
CA GLU A 18 -7.82 -2.11 -18.65
C GLU A 18 -7.00 -1.31 -17.63
N GLU A 19 -6.40 -2.01 -16.68
CA GLU A 19 -5.49 -1.42 -15.70
C GLU A 19 -4.07 -1.76 -16.13
N GLU A 20 -3.22 -0.74 -16.23
CA GLU A 20 -1.81 -0.92 -16.54
C GLU A 20 -1.01 -1.00 -15.24
N LEU A 21 -0.27 -2.09 -15.02
CA LEU A 21 0.66 -2.20 -13.90
C LEU A 21 1.88 -1.30 -14.15
N VAL A 22 2.09 -0.32 -13.25
CA VAL A 22 3.17 0.67 -13.36
C VAL A 22 4.38 0.25 -12.51
N ALA A 23 4.13 -0.27 -11.31
CA ALA A 23 5.15 -0.75 -10.38
C ALA A 23 4.52 -1.61 -9.28
N GLU A 24 5.35 -2.40 -8.59
CA GLU A 24 4.91 -3.32 -7.54
C GLU A 24 5.96 -3.40 -6.42
N VAL A 25 5.46 -3.56 -5.20
CA VAL A 25 6.23 -3.92 -4.01
C VAL A 25 5.63 -5.20 -3.46
N GLY A 26 6.33 -6.33 -3.67
CA GLY A 26 5.90 -7.62 -3.18
C GLY A 26 6.24 -7.86 -1.70
N ASP A 27 5.35 -8.55 -0.99
CA ASP A 27 5.46 -8.95 0.41
C ASP A 27 5.61 -10.48 0.55
N GLY A 28 6.48 -11.08 -0.26
CA GLY A 28 6.66 -12.54 -0.27
C GLY A 28 7.15 -13.15 1.05
N ALA A 29 7.68 -12.34 1.97
CA ALA A 29 8.07 -12.76 3.32
C ALA A 29 7.02 -12.42 4.40
N ALA A 30 5.86 -11.89 4.01
CA ALA A 30 4.79 -11.43 4.90
C ALA A 30 5.25 -10.41 5.97
N VAL A 31 6.29 -9.62 5.66
CA VAL A 31 6.83 -8.61 6.59
C VAL A 31 5.84 -7.48 6.79
N PHE A 32 5.15 -7.06 5.74
CA PHE A 32 4.16 -6.00 5.81
C PHE A 32 2.87 -6.49 6.46
N ALA A 33 2.38 -7.67 6.06
CA ALA A 33 1.22 -8.29 6.70
C ALA A 33 1.41 -8.45 8.22
N HIS A 34 2.57 -8.95 8.67
CA HIS A 34 2.86 -9.07 10.11
C HIS A 34 3.00 -7.72 10.80
N LEU A 35 3.52 -6.69 10.13
CA LEU A 35 3.60 -5.34 10.68
C LEU A 35 2.19 -4.74 10.88
N LEU A 36 1.27 -4.92 9.93
CA LEU A 36 -0.13 -4.51 10.07
C LEU A 36 -0.82 -5.21 11.23
N MET A 37 -0.59 -6.52 11.41
CA MET A 37 -1.12 -7.27 12.56
C MET A 37 -0.70 -6.66 13.91
N ARG A 38 0.54 -6.17 14.00
CA ARG A 38 1.04 -5.55 15.25
C ARG A 38 0.50 -4.14 15.47
N ALA A 39 0.23 -3.41 14.39
CA ALA A 39 -0.31 -2.05 14.46
C ALA A 39 -1.83 -2.02 14.69
N GLN A 40 -2.52 -3.11 14.36
CA GLN A 40 -3.99 -3.20 14.41
C GLN A 40 -4.55 -2.82 15.78
N GLY A 41 -5.65 -2.05 15.77
CA GLY A 41 -6.37 -1.65 16.99
C GLY A 41 -5.72 -0.47 17.73
N GLY A 42 -4.61 0.08 17.22
CA GLY A 42 -4.01 1.32 17.72
C GLY A 42 -4.74 2.59 17.28
N GLY A 43 -5.65 2.52 16.30
CA GLY A 43 -6.42 3.65 15.77
C GLY A 43 -5.59 4.68 15.00
N LYS A 44 -4.34 4.35 14.68
CA LYS A 44 -3.38 5.25 14.02
C LYS A 44 -3.25 5.01 12.51
N THR A 45 -3.76 3.89 12.03
CA THR A 45 -3.62 3.44 10.65
C THR A 45 -4.98 3.12 10.01
N PRO A 46 -5.94 4.07 9.98
CA PRO A 46 -7.30 3.80 9.55
C PRO A 46 -7.46 3.37 8.08
N ILE A 47 -6.59 3.81 7.17
CA ILE A 47 -6.56 3.33 5.78
C ILE A 47 -6.04 1.89 5.76
N LEU A 48 -4.89 1.63 6.40
CA LEU A 48 -4.25 0.32 6.37
C LEU A 48 -5.01 -0.75 7.17
N ASP A 49 -5.78 -0.37 8.18
CA ASP A 49 -6.68 -1.25 8.92
C ASP A 49 -7.75 -1.88 8.02
N ARG A 50 -8.04 -1.30 6.85
CA ARG A 50 -9.00 -1.84 5.86
C ARG A 50 -8.40 -2.94 4.97
N ALA A 51 -7.08 -2.95 4.76
CA ALA A 51 -6.40 -4.00 3.99
C ALA A 51 -6.36 -5.33 4.77
N TYR A 52 -6.45 -5.25 6.10
CA TYR A 52 -6.33 -6.40 6.98
C TYR A 52 -7.63 -7.23 7.07
N PRO A 53 -7.55 -8.57 7.17
CA PRO A 53 -6.34 -9.37 7.09
C PRO A 53 -5.88 -9.67 5.66
N TYR A 54 -6.77 -9.72 4.67
CA TYR A 54 -6.46 -10.15 3.30
C TYR A 54 -7.49 -9.60 2.30
N SER A 55 -7.94 -8.35 2.50
CA SER A 55 -8.93 -7.76 1.60
C SER A 55 -8.22 -6.98 0.51
N ASP A 56 -8.54 -7.26 -0.74
CA ASP A 56 -8.14 -6.39 -1.85
C ASP A 56 -8.64 -4.97 -1.57
N MET A 57 -7.70 -4.03 -1.49
CA MET A 57 -7.99 -2.65 -1.18
C MET A 57 -7.37 -1.74 -2.23
N ILE A 58 -8.19 -0.83 -2.74
CA ILE A 58 -7.75 0.21 -3.65
C ILE A 58 -7.66 1.53 -2.88
N VAL A 59 -6.51 2.17 -2.94
CA VAL A 59 -6.28 3.53 -2.42
C VAL A 59 -6.12 4.46 -3.62
N VAL A 60 -6.96 5.48 -3.68
CA VAL A 60 -6.91 6.48 -4.76
C VAL A 60 -5.96 7.62 -4.40
N ALA A 61 -5.50 8.37 -5.40
CA ALA A 61 -4.54 9.47 -5.21
C ALA A 61 -4.95 10.50 -4.14
N ALA A 62 -6.26 10.72 -3.94
CA ALA A 62 -6.77 11.63 -2.90
C ALA A 62 -6.39 11.20 -1.46
N ASP A 63 -6.21 9.89 -1.24
CA ASP A 63 -5.90 9.31 0.06
C ASP A 63 -4.39 9.13 0.30
N PHE A 64 -3.55 9.29 -0.74
CA PHE A 64 -2.09 9.09 -0.65
C PHE A 64 -1.40 9.94 0.43
N PRO A 65 -1.73 11.23 0.62
CA PRO A 65 -1.12 12.01 1.71
C PRO A 65 -1.46 11.44 3.10
N GLY A 66 -2.68 10.92 3.28
CA GLY A 66 -3.09 10.24 4.50
C GLY A 66 -2.33 8.92 4.69
N LEU A 67 -2.22 8.14 3.62
CA LEU A 67 -1.47 6.89 3.61
C LEU A 67 0.00 7.10 3.98
N LEU A 68 0.67 8.13 3.44
CA LEU A 68 2.04 8.47 3.82
C LEU A 68 2.19 8.78 5.32
N GLY A 69 1.18 9.44 5.92
CA GLY A 69 1.14 9.66 7.36
C GLY A 69 1.05 8.35 8.16
N GLU A 70 0.24 7.40 7.70
CA GLU A 70 0.11 6.07 8.32
C GLU A 70 1.37 5.22 8.17
N LEU A 71 2.04 5.29 7.01
CA LEU A 71 3.32 4.63 6.77
C LEU A 71 4.42 5.17 7.71
N ALA A 72 4.41 6.47 8.00
CA ALA A 72 5.32 7.06 8.97
C ALA A 72 5.08 6.54 10.41
N GLU A 73 3.82 6.34 10.81
CA GLU A 73 3.50 5.69 12.09
C GLU A 73 3.96 4.23 12.11
N LEU A 74 3.72 3.47 11.03
CA LEU A 74 4.19 2.08 10.91
C LEU A 74 5.71 1.96 10.93
N ARG A 75 6.42 2.91 10.32
CA ARG A 75 7.87 2.99 10.34
C ARG A 75 8.40 3.01 11.78
N GLY A 76 7.71 3.70 12.69
CA GLY A 76 8.03 3.73 14.12
C GLY A 76 7.86 2.38 14.85
N LEU A 77 7.12 1.44 14.25
CA LEU A 77 6.88 0.08 14.78
C LEU A 77 7.76 -0.99 14.12
N THR A 78 8.64 -0.59 13.19
CA THR A 78 9.58 -1.51 12.54
C THR A 78 10.64 -1.98 13.52
N THR A 79 10.95 -3.27 13.46
CA THR A 79 11.90 -3.96 14.36
C THR A 79 13.13 -4.49 13.64
N GLY A 80 13.11 -4.49 12.30
CA GLY A 80 14.19 -5.01 11.47
C GLY A 80 14.34 -4.26 10.14
N ALA A 81 15.47 -4.49 9.47
CA ALA A 81 15.80 -3.86 8.20
C ALA A 81 14.83 -4.23 7.07
N ASP A 82 14.27 -5.44 7.08
CA ASP A 82 13.34 -5.90 6.05
C ASP A 82 12.00 -5.15 6.13
N GLU A 83 11.47 -4.96 7.34
CA GLU A 83 10.24 -4.20 7.57
C GLU A 83 10.44 -2.73 7.19
N LEU A 84 11.56 -2.13 7.60
CA LEU A 84 11.91 -0.76 7.23
C LEU A 84 12.07 -0.60 5.72
N GLY A 85 12.76 -1.54 5.07
CA GLY A 85 12.98 -1.53 3.64
C GLY A 85 11.68 -1.75 2.84
N PHE A 86 10.72 -2.49 3.39
CA PHE A 86 9.38 -2.58 2.79
C PHE A 86 8.65 -1.24 2.89
N ILE A 87 8.57 -0.64 4.09
CA ILE A 87 7.90 0.64 4.30
C ILE A 87 8.49 1.73 3.41
N GLN A 88 9.83 1.82 3.30
CA GLN A 88 10.48 2.79 2.42
C GLN A 88 10.10 2.61 0.95
N ARG A 89 10.09 1.37 0.44
CA ARG A 89 9.66 1.09 -0.93
C ARG A 89 8.19 1.45 -1.17
N LEU A 90 7.34 1.24 -0.17
CA LEU A 90 5.93 1.60 -0.23
C LEU A 90 5.71 3.12 -0.15
N GLU A 91 6.49 3.83 0.67
CA GLU A 91 6.53 5.30 0.70
C GLU A 91 6.92 5.85 -0.69
N GLU A 92 8.00 5.34 -1.28
CA GLU A 92 8.47 5.70 -2.63
C GLU A 92 7.41 5.40 -3.71
N LEU A 93 6.72 4.27 -3.61
CA LEU A 93 5.63 3.90 -4.52
C LEU A 93 4.45 4.86 -4.41
N THR A 94 4.09 5.24 -3.18
CA THR A 94 3.00 6.18 -2.89
C THR A 94 3.33 7.60 -3.36
N ASP A 95 4.57 8.06 -3.12
CA ASP A 95 5.07 9.34 -3.63
C ASP A 95 5.07 9.38 -5.15
N ARG A 96 5.47 8.30 -5.82
CA ARG A 96 5.37 8.19 -7.29
C ARG A 96 3.92 8.31 -7.77
N GLY A 97 2.98 7.75 -7.01
CA GLY A 97 1.55 7.89 -7.23
C GLY A 97 1.06 9.34 -7.16
N LEU A 98 1.59 10.15 -6.23
CA LEU A 98 1.26 11.57 -6.10
C LEU A 98 1.74 12.43 -7.28
N GLN A 99 2.81 12.01 -7.97
CA GLN A 99 3.40 12.77 -9.08
C GLN A 99 2.69 12.54 -10.43
N GLN A 100 1.73 11.61 -10.50
CA GLN A 100 1.07 11.25 -11.75
C GLN A 100 -0.44 11.07 -11.56
N ASP A 101 -1.21 11.75 -12.40
CA ASP A 101 -2.68 11.61 -12.37
C ASP A 101 -3.13 10.23 -12.85
N GLY A 102 -4.25 9.76 -12.28
CA GLY A 102 -4.91 8.52 -12.69
C GLY A 102 -4.22 7.24 -12.19
N LEU A 103 -3.34 7.36 -11.18
CA LEU A 103 -2.75 6.21 -10.50
C LEU A 103 -3.51 5.85 -9.22
N GLU A 104 -3.61 4.55 -8.99
CA GLU A 104 -4.27 3.94 -7.83
C GLU A 104 -3.30 2.89 -7.25
N LEU A 105 -3.28 2.74 -5.92
CA LEU A 105 -2.55 1.68 -5.24
C LEU A 105 -3.50 0.53 -4.93
N HIS A 106 -3.15 -0.67 -5.36
CA HIS A 106 -3.89 -1.90 -5.14
C HIS A 106 -3.10 -2.75 -4.14
N PHE A 107 -3.65 -2.93 -2.96
CA PHE A 107 -3.19 -3.88 -1.96
C PHE A 107 -3.89 -5.20 -2.25
N LEU A 108 -3.11 -6.24 -2.53
CA LEU A 108 -3.59 -7.55 -2.96
C LEU A 108 -3.16 -8.60 -1.94
N GLY A 109 -4.14 -9.31 -1.37
CA GLY A 109 -3.86 -10.46 -0.51
C GLY A 109 -3.57 -11.70 -1.33
N ASP A 110 -2.54 -12.47 -0.95
CA ASP A 110 -2.29 -13.83 -1.45
C ASP A 110 -3.20 -14.88 -0.78
#